data_AF-A0A6M0S9I1-F1
#
_entry.id   AF-A0A6M0S9I1-F1
#
_cell.length_a   1.000
_cell.length_b   1.000
_cell.length_c   1.000
_cell.angle_alpha   90.00
_cell.angle_beta   90.00
_cell.angle_gamma   90.00
#
_symmetry.space_group_name_H-M   'P 1'
#
loop_
_entity.id
_entity.type
_entity.pdbx_description
1 polymer ?
#
loop_
_entity_poly.entity_id
_entity_poly.type
_entity_poly.pdbx_seq_one_letter_code
_entity_poly.pdbx_strand_id
1 'polypeptide(L)' 'MSSNLVRYKVSTKISVATDKARLVAYCDHATKKKLERLAALRFRSLSNLVESVLAAEIARAEESGELKDECQ' A
#
# COMPACT_ATOMS: atom_id res chain seq x y z
N MET A 1 1.85 -7.94 -42.19
CA MET A 1 0.49 -7.86 -41.60
C MET A 1 0.63 -7.16 -40.26
N SER A 2 0.24 -5.89 -40.22
CA SER A 2 0.37 -5.01 -39.06
C SER A 2 -0.77 -5.27 -38.08
N SER A 3 -0.43 -5.48 -36.81
CA SER A 3 -1.42 -5.50 -35.71
C SER A 3 -0.88 -4.67 -34.56
N ASN A 4 -1.08 -3.35 -34.65
CA ASN A 4 -0.92 -2.42 -33.54
C ASN A 4 -2.04 -2.66 -32.52
N LEU A 5 -1.73 -3.26 -31.38
CA LEU A 5 -2.65 -3.32 -30.25
C LEU A 5 -2.48 -2.08 -29.37
N VAL A 6 -3.49 -1.23 -29.39
CA VAL A 6 -3.59 0.04 -28.67
C VAL A 6 -3.49 -0.19 -27.15
N ARG A 7 -2.51 0.46 -26.51
CA ARG A 7 -2.39 0.54 -25.05
C ARG A 7 -3.49 1.46 -24.49
N TYR A 8 -4.49 0.90 -23.83
CA TYR A 8 -5.40 1.70 -23.01
C TYR A 8 -4.74 2.03 -21.66
N LYS A 9 -4.22 3.25 -21.52
CA LYS A 9 -3.76 3.80 -20.23
C LYS A 9 -4.92 4.55 -19.58
N VAL A 10 -5.83 3.82 -18.93
CA VAL A 10 -6.87 4.43 -18.09
C VAL A 10 -6.25 4.76 -16.74
N SER A 11 -5.83 6.01 -16.55
CA SER A 11 -5.46 6.54 -15.22
C SER A 11 -6.63 7.35 -14.68
N THR A 12 -7.65 6.66 -14.19
CA THR A 12 -8.71 7.28 -13.39
C THR A 12 -8.18 7.50 -11.98
N LYS A 13 -7.60 8.67 -11.73
CA LYS A 13 -7.34 9.13 -10.36
C LYS A 13 -8.68 9.40 -9.69
N ILE A 14 -9.26 8.38 -9.04
CA ILE A 14 -10.31 8.57 -8.03
C ILE A 14 -9.62 9.28 -6.86
N SER A 15 -9.76 10.60 -6.80
CA SER A 15 -9.23 11.42 -5.72
C SER A 15 -10.15 11.28 -4.51
N VAL A 16 -9.90 10.28 -3.68
CA VAL A 16 -10.49 10.24 -2.34
C VAL A 16 -9.79 11.33 -1.53
N ALA A 17 -10.53 12.34 -1.07
CA ALA A 17 -9.97 13.39 -0.24
C ALA A 17 -9.43 12.77 1.05
N THR A 18 -8.11 12.81 1.23
CA THR A 18 -7.43 12.38 2.45
C THR A 18 -6.30 13.34 2.73
N ASP A 19 -6.13 13.68 3.99
CA ASP A 19 -5.00 14.43 4.55
C ASP A 19 -3.75 13.56 4.75
N LYS A 20 -3.86 12.24 4.54
CA LYS A 20 -2.75 11.30 4.70
C LYS A 20 -1.70 11.46 3.59
N ALA A 21 -0.43 11.38 3.99
CA ALA A 21 0.69 11.31 3.06
C ALA A 21 0.58 10.08 2.14
N ARG A 22 0.87 10.27 0.84
CA ARG A 22 0.71 9.20 -0.16
C ARG A 22 1.97 8.32 -0.22
N LEU A 23 1.79 7.03 0.03
CA LEU A 23 2.80 5.99 -0.24
C LEU A 23 2.44 5.19 -1.50
N VAL A 24 3.42 4.94 -2.37
CA VAL A 24 3.27 4.06 -3.54
C VAL A 24 4.36 3.01 -3.49
N ALA A 25 3.97 1.74 -3.55
CA ALA A 25 4.89 0.62 -3.55
C ALA A 25 4.54 -0.38 -4.67
N TYR A 26 5.56 -1.03 -5.21
CA TYR A 26 5.43 -2.13 -6.15
C TYR A 26 5.64 -3.45 -5.43
N CYS A 27 4.82 -4.45 -5.74
CA CYS A 27 4.98 -5.82 -5.29
C CYS A 27 4.58 -6.76 -6.42
N ASP A 28 4.98 -8.03 -6.33
CA ASP A 28 4.54 -9.03 -7.28
C ASP A 28 3.02 -9.27 -7.17
N HIS A 29 2.45 -9.79 -8.26
CA HIS A 29 1.01 -10.04 -8.34
C HIS A 29 0.51 -11.05 -7.31
N ALA A 30 1.31 -12.06 -6.96
CA ALA A 30 0.91 -13.09 -6.01
C ALA A 30 0.82 -12.52 -4.60
N THR A 31 1.78 -11.68 -4.21
CA THR A 31 1.77 -10.95 -2.95
C THR A 31 0.58 -10.01 -2.85
N LYS A 32 0.32 -9.21 -3.89
CA LYS A 32 -0.86 -8.32 -3.91
C LYS A 32 -2.16 -9.11 -3.71
N LYS A 33 -2.34 -10.22 -4.41
CA LYS A 33 -3.54 -11.07 -4.31
C LYS A 33 -3.70 -11.66 -2.90
N LYS A 34 -2.61 -12.07 -2.26
CA LYS A 34 -2.62 -12.54 -0.86
C LYS A 34 -3.02 -11.43 0.10
N LEU A 35 -2.50 -10.22 -0.08
CA LEU A 35 -2.85 -9.06 0.75
C LEU A 35 -4.32 -8.66 0.60
N GLU A 36 -4.85 -8.61 -0.63
CA GLU A 36 -6.26 -8.33 -0.89
C GLU A 36 -7.18 -9.37 -0.21
N ARG A 37 -6.83 -10.66 -0.32
CA ARG A 37 -7.57 -11.73 0.36
C ARG A 37 -7.50 -11.60 1.89
N LEU A 38 -6.33 -11.28 2.43
CA LEU A 38 -6.16 -11.09 3.87
C LEU A 38 -6.97 -9.89 4.38
N ALA A 39 -7.00 -8.79 3.63
CA ALA A 39 -7.80 -7.61 3.97
C ALA A 39 -9.29 -7.95 4.02
N ALA A 40 -9.79 -8.69 3.02
CA ALA A 40 -11.18 -9.15 2.96
C ALA A 40 -11.55 -10.05 4.15
N LEU A 41 -10.69 -11.02 4.50
CA LEU A 41 -10.91 -11.90 5.66
C LEU A 41 -10.97 -11.15 7.00
N ARG A 42 -10.34 -9.96 7.06
CA ARG A 42 -10.32 -9.09 8.24
C ARG A 42 -11.33 -7.94 8.15
N PHE A 43 -12.28 -8.00 7.20
CA PHE A 43 -13.32 -7.00 6.98
C PHE A 43 -12.80 -5.56 6.88
N ARG A 44 -11.66 -5.35 6.21
CA ARG A 44 -11.04 -4.03 6.05
C ARG A 44 -10.47 -3.81 4.65
N SER A 45 -10.22 -2.56 4.31
CA SER A 45 -9.58 -2.19 3.03
C SER A 45 -8.11 -2.64 2.98
N LEU A 46 -7.58 -2.80 1.77
CA LEU A 46 -6.16 -3.10 1.57
C LEU A 46 -5.26 -1.98 2.12
N SER A 47 -5.64 -0.72 1.92
CA SER A 47 -4.88 0.43 2.44
C SER A 47 -4.85 0.44 3.96
N ASN A 48 -5.96 0.13 4.65
CA ASN A 48 -5.94 0.03 6.11
C ASN A 48 -5.15 -1.18 6.62
N LEU A 49 -5.16 -2.30 5.89
CA LEU A 49 -4.29 -3.44 6.20
C LEU A 49 -2.82 -3.01 6.15
N VAL A 50 -2.40 -2.38 5.05
CA VAL A 50 -1.01 -1.91 4.87
C VAL A 50 -0.64 -0.88 5.95
N GLU A 51 -1.50 0.11 6.20
CA GLU A 51 -1.30 1.11 7.25
C GLU A 51 -1.06 0.47 8.62
N SER A 52 -1.86 -0.54 9.00
CA SER A 52 -1.67 -1.24 10.29
C SER A 52 -0.38 -2.05 10.37
N VAL A 53 0.09 -2.61 9.24
CA VAL A 53 1.35 -3.35 9.20
C VAL A 53 2.53 -2.40 9.33
N LEU A 54 2.48 -1.25 8.63
CA LEU A 54 3.51 -0.23 8.72
C LEU A 54 3.61 0.37 10.13
N ALA A 55 2.48 0.71 10.75
CA ALA A 55 2.46 1.20 12.12
C ALA A 55 3.06 0.19 13.11
N ALA A 56 2.73 -1.10 12.94
CA ALA A 56 3.28 -2.15 13.79
C ALA A 56 4.77 -2.39 13.56
N GLU A 57 5.31 -2.17 12.35
CA GLU A 57 6.74 -2.23 12.09
C GLU A 57 7.48 -1.09 12.76
N ILE A 58 6.98 0.14 12.60
CA ILE A 58 7.56 1.34 13.20
C ILE A 58 7.60 1.22 14.71
N ALA A 59 6.49 0.82 15.35
CA ALA A 59 6.44 0.63 16.80
C ALA A 59 7.50 -0.37 17.30
N ARG A 60 7.75 -1.47 16.57
CA ARG A 60 8.82 -2.43 16.93
C ARG A 60 10.22 -1.84 16.73
N ALA A 61 10.42 -1.04 15.69
CA ALA A 61 11.68 -0.35 15.45
C ALA A 61 11.95 0.71 16.53
N GLU A 62 10.93 1.43 16.98
CA GLU A 62 11.00 2.38 18.10
C GLU A 62 11.29 1.67 19.43
N GLU A 63 10.57 0.59 19.74
CA GLU A 63 10.76 -0.20 20.96
C GLU A 63 12.15 -0.84 21.05
N SER A 64 12.71 -1.27 19.92
CA SER A 64 14.06 -1.85 19.84
C SER A 64 15.17 -0.80 19.84
N GLY A 65 14.83 0.48 19.66
CA GLY A 65 15.78 1.58 19.49
C GLY A 65 16.49 1.60 18.13
N GLU A 66 16.03 0.80 17.15
CA GLU A 66 16.48 0.85 15.76
C GLU A 66 16.06 2.18 15.10
N LEU A 67 14.82 2.60 15.35
CA LEU A 67 14.34 3.92 15.00
C LEU A 67 14.36 4.78 16.27
N LYS A 68 15.27 5.74 16.32
CA LYS A 68 15.25 6.78 17.36
C LYS A 68 14.33 7.89 16.88
N ASP A 69 13.52 8.44 17.77
CA ASP A 69 12.82 9.69 17.52
C ASP A 69 13.86 10.79 17.26
N GLU A 70 14.22 10.99 16.00
CA GLU A 70 14.84 12.23 15.59
C GLU A 70 13.71 13.25 15.62
N CYS A 71 13.72 14.09 16.66
CA CYS A 71 12.85 15.25 16.77
C CYS A 71 12.69 15.91 15.39
N GLN A 72 11.46 15.95 14.89
CA GLN A 72 11.06 16.98 13.94
C GLN A 72 10.98 18.33 14.66
#